data_AF-A0A2G8K5S7-F1
#
_entry.id   AF-A0A2G8K5S7-F1
#
_cell.length_a   1.000
_cell.length_b   1.000
_cell.length_c   1.000
_cell.angle_alpha   90.00
_cell.angle_beta   90.00
_cell.angle_gamma   90.00
#
_symmetry.space_group_name_H-M   'P 1'
#
loop_
_entity.id
_entity.type
_entity.pdbx_description
1 polymer ?
#
loop_
_entity_poly.entity_id
_entity_poly.type
_entity_poly.pdbx_seq_one_letter_code
_entity_poly.pdbx_strand_id
1 'polypeptide(L)'
;MTKNAMADSGWHSSWQKISGEGDEDEDLITNLEDYESNWYLGSDTDEEWKEAIKRHKPELFSLMFNPQENTYHGRVLSHQPVMAYVGSLNQEMVRALWSSLSLELLYMTNDDEERYSIQAHPIILRNLTVQSADPPLGYPIYASPPISVPTL
;
A
#
# COMPACT_ATOMS: atom_id res chain seq x y z
N MET A 1 -4.92 -15.79 61.90
CA MET A 1 -3.85 -16.67 61.36
C MET A 1 -4.59 -17.81 60.68
N THR A 2 -4.62 -17.95 59.36
CA THR A 2 -3.50 -18.09 58.43
C THR A 2 -3.91 -17.64 57.01
N LYS A 3 -2.95 -17.06 56.29
CA LYS A 3 -2.80 -16.75 54.84
C LYS A 3 -3.48 -17.75 53.87
N ASN A 4 -3.75 -17.52 52.57
CA ASN A 4 -3.36 -16.56 51.52
C ASN A 4 -4.36 -16.80 50.35
N ALA A 5 -4.88 -15.76 49.68
CA ALA A 5 -4.53 -15.32 48.33
C ALA A 5 -4.67 -16.35 47.18
N MET A 6 -5.58 -16.09 46.24
CA MET A 6 -5.33 -16.24 44.80
C MET A 6 -6.32 -15.36 44.02
N ALA A 7 -5.79 -14.55 43.12
CA ALA A 7 -6.54 -13.63 42.26
C ALA A 7 -7.24 -14.43 41.17
N ASP A 8 -8.57 -14.36 41.11
CA ASP A 8 -9.36 -14.87 39.99
C ASP A 8 -9.15 -13.95 38.78
N SER A 9 -8.13 -14.24 37.98
CA SER A 9 -8.04 -13.73 36.61
C SER A 9 -8.88 -14.63 35.71
N GLY A 10 -10.20 -14.46 35.78
CA GLY A 10 -11.16 -15.12 34.89
C GLY A 10 -11.81 -14.10 33.96
N TRP A 11 -11.87 -14.40 32.66
CA TRP A 11 -12.69 -13.63 31.73
C TRP A 11 -14.17 -13.82 32.09
N HIS A 12 -14.83 -12.76 32.56
CA HIS A 12 -16.27 -12.76 32.78
C HIS A 12 -16.97 -12.35 31.48
N SER A 13 -17.58 -13.32 30.77
CA SER A 13 -18.47 -13.03 29.66
C SER A 13 -19.91 -12.93 30.16
N SER A 14 -20.57 -11.84 29.80
CA SER A 14 -21.98 -11.57 30.09
C SER A 14 -22.70 -11.41 28.75
N TRP A 15 -23.68 -12.27 28.49
CA TRP A 15 -24.52 -12.17 27.30
C TRP A 15 -25.57 -11.08 27.51
N GLN A 16 -25.54 -10.02 26.70
CA GLN A 16 -26.67 -9.11 26.57
C GLN A 16 -27.59 -9.63 25.46
N LYS A 17 -28.86 -9.81 25.80
CA LYS A 17 -29.90 -10.14 24.83
C LYS A 17 -30.22 -8.86 24.06
N ILE A 18 -29.81 -8.81 22.80
CA ILE A 18 -30.26 -7.78 21.85
C ILE A 18 -31.62 -8.30 21.36
N SER A 19 -32.71 -7.85 21.96
CA SER A 19 -34.06 -8.14 21.47
C SER A 19 -34.69 -6.84 21.04
N GLY A 20 -34.68 -6.60 19.73
CA GLY A 20 -35.46 -5.58 19.05
C GLY A 20 -36.89 -6.05 18.83
N GLU A 21 -37.87 -5.17 19.04
CA GLU A 21 -39.25 -5.42 18.63
C GLU A 21 -39.36 -5.22 17.11
N GLY A 22 -39.82 -6.26 16.40
CA GLY A 22 -40.31 -6.32 15.02
C GLY A 22 -40.01 -5.14 14.08
N ASP A 23 -39.09 -5.41 13.14
CA ASP A 23 -38.56 -4.62 11.99
C ASP A 23 -37.02 -4.47 12.08
N GLU A 24 -36.44 -4.60 13.28
CA GLU A 24 -34.99 -4.54 13.48
C GLU A 24 -34.23 -5.77 12.93
N ASP A 25 -34.85 -6.94 12.83
CA ASP A 25 -34.17 -8.18 12.43
C ASP A 25 -33.81 -8.21 10.93
N GLU A 26 -34.70 -7.74 10.06
CA GLU A 26 -34.42 -7.67 8.61
C GLU A 26 -33.35 -6.62 8.29
N ASP A 27 -33.41 -5.46 8.95
CA ASP A 27 -32.41 -4.40 8.84
C ASP A 27 -31.04 -4.87 9.35
N LEU A 28 -30.99 -5.59 10.48
CA LEU A 28 -29.76 -6.17 11.01
C LEU A 28 -29.16 -7.20 10.06
N ILE A 29 -29.96 -8.10 9.51
CA ILE A 29 -29.51 -9.10 8.53
C ILE A 29 -28.96 -8.39 7.29
N THR A 30 -29.68 -7.41 6.75
CA THR A 30 -29.26 -6.63 5.58
C THR A 30 -27.92 -5.94 5.83
N ASN A 31 -27.73 -5.33 7.00
CA ASN A 31 -26.46 -4.71 7.37
C ASN A 31 -25.32 -5.73 7.48
N LEU A 32 -25.56 -6.89 8.10
CA LEU A 32 -24.54 -7.93 8.22
C LEU A 32 -24.12 -8.49 6.86
N GLU A 33 -25.07 -8.70 5.95
CA GLU A 33 -24.81 -9.13 4.56
C GLU A 33 -24.00 -8.08 3.79
N ASP A 34 -24.29 -6.78 4.01
CA ASP A 34 -23.52 -5.68 3.43
C ASP A 34 -22.07 -5.67 3.95
N TYR A 35 -21.87 -5.80 5.25
CA TYR A 35 -20.53 -5.91 5.84
C TYR A 35 -19.77 -7.14 5.35
N GLU A 36 -20.42 -8.30 5.31
CA GLU A 36 -19.81 -9.54 4.82
C GLU A 36 -19.42 -9.43 3.35
N SER A 37 -20.16 -8.67 2.54
CA SER A 37 -19.86 -8.47 1.12
C SER A 37 -18.76 -7.42 0.94
N ASN A 38 -18.89 -6.26 1.59
CA ASN A 38 -18.11 -5.06 1.26
C ASN A 38 -16.88 -4.83 2.14
N TRP A 39 -16.85 -5.41 3.34
CA TRP A 39 -15.78 -5.17 4.31
C TRP A 39 -14.91 -6.40 4.57
N TYR A 40 -13.62 -6.17 4.77
CA TYR A 40 -12.75 -7.12 5.47
C TYR A 40 -12.34 -6.51 6.81
N LEU A 41 -12.53 -7.24 7.90
CA LEU A 41 -12.15 -6.84 9.26
C LEU A 41 -11.10 -7.84 9.76
N GLY A 42 -9.85 -7.43 9.91
CA GLY A 42 -8.77 -8.34 10.30
C GLY A 42 -7.40 -7.66 10.42
N SER A 43 -6.34 -8.43 10.65
CA SER A 43 -4.98 -7.87 10.66
C SER A 43 -4.51 -7.61 9.22
N ASP A 44 -3.76 -6.53 9.00
CA ASP A 44 -3.16 -6.25 7.70
C ASP A 44 -1.98 -7.19 7.37
N THR A 45 -1.58 -8.03 8.33
CA THR A 45 -0.60 -9.12 8.16
C THR A 45 -1.22 -10.44 7.69
N ASP A 46 -2.55 -10.56 7.74
CA ASP A 46 -3.24 -11.83 7.48
C ASP A 46 -3.25 -12.16 5.99
N GLU A 47 -3.31 -13.46 5.66
CA GLU A 47 -3.40 -13.87 4.25
C GLU A 47 -4.80 -13.54 3.70
N GLU A 48 -5.84 -13.58 4.53
CA GLU A 48 -7.19 -13.20 4.11
C GLU A 48 -7.28 -11.70 3.74
N TRP A 49 -6.46 -10.84 4.34
CA TRP A 49 -6.36 -9.43 3.95
C TRP A 49 -5.86 -9.30 2.51
N LYS A 50 -4.80 -10.04 2.14
CA LYS A 50 -4.28 -10.06 0.76
C LYS A 50 -5.32 -10.62 -0.20
N GLU A 51 -6.05 -11.65 0.20
CA GLU A 51 -7.14 -12.21 -0.61
C GLU A 51 -8.30 -11.22 -0.76
N ALA A 52 -8.65 -10.44 0.27
CA ALA A 52 -9.65 -9.38 0.20
C ALA A 52 -9.25 -8.28 -0.80
N ILE A 53 -7.97 -7.89 -0.82
CA ILE A 53 -7.42 -6.98 -1.84
C ILE A 53 -7.58 -7.58 -3.24
N LYS A 54 -7.18 -8.84 -3.46
CA LYS A 54 -7.31 -9.51 -4.78
C LYS A 54 -8.76 -9.65 -5.23
N ARG A 55 -9.69 -9.80 -4.29
CA ARG A 55 -11.14 -9.84 -4.55
C ARG A 55 -11.76 -8.46 -4.74
N HIS A 56 -10.96 -7.39 -4.67
CA HIS A 56 -11.41 -6.00 -4.82
C HIS A 56 -12.52 -5.63 -3.82
N LYS A 57 -12.41 -6.10 -2.57
CA LYS A 57 -13.32 -5.66 -1.52
C LYS A 57 -13.26 -4.13 -1.39
N PRO A 58 -14.42 -3.44 -1.36
CA PRO A 58 -14.48 -1.99 -1.25
C PRO A 58 -13.73 -1.42 -0.05
N GLU A 59 -13.89 -2.02 1.14
CA GLU A 59 -13.32 -1.49 2.37
C GLU A 59 -12.57 -2.58 3.14
N LEU A 60 -11.41 -2.24 3.67
CA LEU A 60 -10.63 -3.10 4.55
C LEU A 60 -10.27 -2.32 5.82
N PHE A 61 -10.55 -2.90 6.98
CA PHE A 61 -10.25 -2.30 8.28
C PHE A 61 -9.33 -3.20 9.09
N SER A 62 -8.30 -2.58 9.67
CA SER A 62 -7.39 -3.23 10.60
C SER A 62 -7.17 -2.40 11.85
N LEU A 63 -6.98 -3.08 12.98
CA LEU A 63 -6.66 -2.47 14.26
C LEU A 63 -5.29 -2.96 14.73
N MET A 64 -4.34 -2.03 14.88
CA MET A 64 -2.97 -2.31 15.29
C MET A 64 -2.70 -1.74 16.68
N PHE A 65 -1.98 -2.48 17.53
CA PHE A 65 -1.51 -1.95 18.81
C PHE A 65 -0.10 -1.39 18.65
N ASN A 66 0.13 -0.14 19.10
CA ASN A 66 1.45 0.47 19.19
C ASN A 66 1.98 0.37 20.64
N PRO A 67 2.97 -0.48 20.92
CA PRO A 67 3.50 -0.66 22.28
C PRO A 67 4.26 0.54 22.82
N GLN A 68 4.82 1.40 21.96
CA GLN A 68 5.61 2.56 22.38
C GLN A 68 4.73 3.66 22.97
N GLU A 69 3.55 3.84 22.38
CA GLU A 69 2.57 4.85 22.79
C GLU A 69 1.48 4.27 23.70
N ASN A 70 1.40 2.93 23.81
CA ASN A 70 0.33 2.22 24.51
C ASN A 70 -1.07 2.60 23.97
N THR A 71 -1.19 2.70 22.64
CA THR A 71 -2.41 3.13 21.93
C THR A 71 -2.77 2.14 20.81
N TYR A 72 -4.04 2.08 20.44
CA TYR A 72 -4.52 1.34 19.28
C TYR A 72 -4.74 2.29 18.10
N HIS A 73 -4.26 1.89 16.92
CA HIS A 73 -4.37 2.64 15.67
C HIS A 73 -5.31 1.86 14.74
N GLY A 74 -6.39 2.50 14.29
CA GLY A 74 -7.28 1.97 13.27
C GLY A 74 -6.83 2.40 11.88
N ARG A 75 -6.81 1.48 10.93
CA ARG A 75 -6.48 1.73 9.53
C ARG A 75 -7.65 1.29 8.65
N VAL A 76 -8.12 2.19 7.78
CA VAL A 76 -9.11 1.91 6.75
C VAL A 76 -8.46 2.05 5.39
N LEU A 77 -8.71 1.10 4.49
CA LEU A 77 -8.35 1.17 3.08
C LEU A 77 -9.61 1.07 2.24
N SER A 78 -9.85 2.11 1.46
CA SER A 78 -10.99 2.21 0.55
C SER A 78 -10.53 2.02 -0.89
N HIS A 79 -11.15 1.09 -1.59
CA HIS A 79 -10.94 0.86 -3.01
C HIS A 79 -11.66 1.94 -3.81
N GLN A 80 -10.89 2.83 -4.43
CA GLN A 80 -11.42 3.95 -5.19
C GLN A 80 -10.83 3.99 -6.61
N PRO A 81 -11.63 4.41 -7.61
CA PRO A 81 -11.10 4.67 -8.93
C PRO A 81 -10.08 5.82 -8.85
N VAL A 82 -8.87 5.57 -9.35
CA VAL A 82 -7.83 6.59 -9.46
C VAL A 82 -7.64 6.94 -10.93
N MET A 83 -7.71 8.22 -11.25
CA MET A 83 -7.37 8.71 -12.58
C MET A 83 -5.85 8.63 -12.77
N ALA A 84 -5.42 7.79 -13.70
CA ALA A 84 -4.02 7.66 -14.09
C ALA A 84 -3.82 8.20 -15.51
N TYR A 85 -2.78 9.01 -15.71
CA TYR A 85 -2.37 9.48 -17.02
C TYR A 85 -1.34 8.51 -17.60
N VAL A 86 -1.64 7.95 -18.77
CA VAL A 86 -0.71 7.09 -19.51
C VAL A 86 -0.06 7.90 -20.63
N GLY A 87 1.27 7.99 -20.60
CA GLY A 87 2.07 8.64 -21.63
C GLY A 87 3.05 7.65 -22.27
N SER A 88 3.35 7.85 -23.54
CA SER A 88 4.39 7.11 -24.24
C SER A 88 5.54 8.06 -24.58
N LEU A 89 6.76 7.63 -24.30
CA LEU A 89 7.98 8.32 -24.68
C LEU A 89 8.72 7.52 -25.74
N ASN A 90 9.45 8.23 -26.61
CA ASN A 90 10.32 7.57 -27.58
C ASN A 90 11.44 6.80 -26.84
N GLN A 91 11.57 5.50 -27.13
CA GLN A 91 12.52 4.63 -26.44
C GLN A 91 13.98 5.03 -26.69
N GLU A 92 14.33 5.47 -27.90
CA GLU A 92 15.69 5.89 -28.22
C GLU A 92 16.08 7.17 -27.47
N MET A 93 15.14 8.09 -27.27
CA MET A 93 15.35 9.27 -26.43
C MET A 93 15.66 8.88 -24.99
N VAL A 94 14.91 7.92 -24.42
CA VAL A 94 15.18 7.40 -23.06
C VAL A 94 16.56 6.75 -22.97
N ARG A 95 16.92 5.89 -23.94
CA ARG A 95 18.24 5.27 -24.01
C ARG A 95 19.37 6.29 -24.15
N ALA A 96 19.17 7.34 -24.94
CA ALA A 96 20.14 8.42 -25.11
C ALA A 96 20.35 9.20 -23.81
N LEU A 97 19.28 9.52 -23.07
CA LEU A 97 19.37 10.16 -21.76
C LEU A 97 20.16 9.32 -20.76
N TRP A 98 19.85 8.02 -20.66
CA TRP A 98 20.56 7.11 -19.76
C TRP A 98 22.02 6.92 -20.15
N SER A 99 22.31 6.84 -21.45
CA SER A 99 23.68 6.72 -21.96
C SER A 99 24.50 7.98 -21.68
N SER A 100 23.88 9.17 -21.84
CA SER A 100 24.50 10.45 -21.48
C SER A 100 24.80 10.52 -19.99
N LEU A 101 23.88 10.06 -19.14
CA LEU A 101 24.07 10.01 -17.69
C LEU A 101 25.21 9.07 -17.30
N SER A 102 25.30 7.89 -17.92
CA SER A 102 26.42 6.96 -17.74
C SER A 102 27.75 7.59 -18.12
N LEU A 103 27.81 8.29 -19.26
CA LEU A 103 29.02 8.98 -19.71
C LEU A 103 29.46 10.04 -18.70
N GLU A 104 28.53 10.90 -18.29
CA GLU A 104 28.77 12.00 -17.36
C GLU A 104 29.28 11.51 -15.99
N LEU A 105 28.57 10.55 -15.38
CA LEU A 105 28.89 10.10 -14.03
C LEU A 105 30.07 9.13 -13.98
N LEU A 106 30.16 8.18 -14.92
CA LEU A 106 31.16 7.11 -14.84
C LEU A 106 32.48 7.45 -15.54
N TYR A 107 32.42 8.22 -16.63
CA TYR A 107 33.61 8.45 -17.47
C TYR A 107 34.13 9.88 -17.37
N MET A 108 33.25 10.87 -17.28
CA MET A 108 33.64 12.26 -17.06
C MET A 108 33.78 12.59 -15.57
N THR A 109 33.45 11.64 -14.69
CA THR A 109 33.56 11.74 -13.24
C THR A 109 32.95 13.05 -12.71
N ASN A 110 31.78 13.44 -13.25
CA ASN A 110 31.09 14.63 -12.77
C ASN A 110 30.66 14.40 -11.31
N ASP A 111 31.24 15.17 -10.40
CA ASP A 111 30.98 15.13 -8.96
C ASP A 111 30.11 16.31 -8.50
N ASP A 112 29.59 17.10 -9.44
CA ASP A 112 28.71 18.24 -9.14
C ASP A 112 27.45 17.77 -8.41
N GLU A 113 27.30 18.25 -7.17
CA GLU A 113 26.10 18.00 -6.36
C GLU A 113 24.87 18.69 -6.98
N GLU A 114 25.06 19.80 -7.71
CA GLU A 114 24.03 20.48 -8.49
C GLU A 114 23.86 19.79 -9.85
N ARG A 115 23.19 18.64 -9.87
CA ARG A 115 22.82 17.96 -11.12
C ARG A 115 22.03 18.92 -12.02
N TYR A 116 22.67 19.45 -13.06
CA TYR A 116 22.11 20.45 -13.99
C TYR A 116 20.63 20.19 -14.24
N SER A 117 19.83 21.03 -13.59
CA SER A 117 18.38 21.14 -13.69
C SER A 117 17.68 19.81 -14.01
N ILE A 118 17.69 18.92 -13.02
CA ILE A 118 16.74 17.81 -12.89
C ILE A 118 15.31 18.27 -13.29
N GLN A 119 14.95 19.53 -13.03
CA GLN A 119 13.65 20.11 -13.38
C GLN A 119 13.43 20.55 -14.86
N ALA A 120 14.43 20.47 -15.76
CA ALA A 120 14.43 21.28 -17.01
C ALA A 120 13.68 20.74 -18.23
N HIS A 121 12.99 19.59 -18.19
CA HIS A 121 12.36 19.09 -19.43
C HIS A 121 11.08 18.28 -19.20
N PRO A 122 9.92 18.94 -19.01
CA PRO A 122 8.64 18.28 -18.73
C PRO A 122 8.15 17.41 -19.90
N ILE A 123 8.46 17.79 -21.15
CA ILE A 123 8.00 17.05 -22.35
C ILE A 123 8.56 15.63 -22.39
N ILE A 124 9.82 15.46 -21.97
CA ILE A 124 10.50 14.16 -21.98
C ILE A 124 10.45 13.49 -20.60
N LEU A 125 9.76 14.11 -19.64
CA LEU A 125 9.66 13.66 -18.26
C LEU A 125 11.03 13.30 -17.65
N ARG A 126 12.06 14.13 -17.93
CA ARG A 126 13.47 13.82 -17.64
C ARG A 126 13.68 13.27 -16.23
N ASN A 127 13.02 13.85 -15.22
CA ASN A 127 13.08 13.36 -13.84
C ASN A 127 12.63 11.93 -13.68
N LEU A 128 11.41 11.62 -14.14
CA LEU A 128 10.86 10.28 -14.04
C LEU A 128 11.75 9.29 -14.81
N THR A 129 12.22 9.69 -16.00
CA THR A 129 13.11 8.87 -16.82
C THR A 129 14.47 8.62 -16.14
N VAL A 130 15.11 9.64 -15.57
CA VAL A 130 16.40 9.50 -14.87
C VAL A 130 16.24 8.67 -13.60
N GLN A 131 15.18 8.89 -12.82
CA GLN A 131 14.90 8.10 -11.61
C GLN A 131 14.64 6.63 -11.94
N SER A 132 14.01 6.35 -13.08
CA SER A 132 13.72 4.98 -13.53
C SER A 132 14.94 4.23 -14.06
N ALA A 133 16.10 4.87 -14.22
CA ALA A 133 17.32 4.19 -14.65
C ALA A 133 17.82 3.22 -13.58
N ASP A 134 18.45 2.12 -13.99
CA ASP A 134 19.00 1.15 -13.05
C ASP A 134 20.10 1.76 -12.16
N PRO A 135 20.22 1.32 -10.89
CA PRO A 135 21.36 1.67 -10.05
C PRO A 135 22.69 1.33 -10.74
N PRO A 136 23.73 2.18 -10.65
CA PRO A 136 23.87 3.32 -9.75
C PRO A 136 23.35 4.67 -10.31
N LEU A 137 22.76 4.69 -11.51
CA LEU A 137 22.42 5.93 -12.21
C LEU A 137 21.13 6.57 -11.69
N GLY A 138 20.11 5.73 -11.49
CA GLY A 138 18.81 6.11 -10.95
C GLY A 138 18.49 5.38 -9.65
N TYR A 139 17.22 5.49 -9.24
CA TYR A 139 16.67 4.91 -8.03
C TYR A 139 15.22 4.49 -8.29
N PRO A 140 15.01 3.41 -9.06
CA PRO A 140 13.66 2.99 -9.42
C PRO A 140 12.93 2.54 -8.15
N ILE A 141 11.70 3.03 -7.97
CA ILE A 141 10.83 2.64 -6.84
C ILE A 141 10.49 1.14 -6.92
N TYR A 142 10.35 0.64 -8.15
CA TYR A 142 10.11 -0.77 -8.44
C TYR A 142 10.72 -1.12 -9.79
N ALA A 143 11.48 -2.21 -9.84
CA ALA A 143 11.96 -2.83 -11.08
C ALA A 143 11.32 -4.22 -11.18
N SER A 144 10.56 -4.45 -12.25
CA SER A 144 10.02 -5.79 -12.50
C SER A 144 11.15 -6.75 -12.87
N PRO A 145 11.02 -8.06 -12.59
CA PRO A 145 11.86 -9.07 -13.23
C PRO A 145 11.82 -8.93 -14.76
N PRO A 146 12.85 -9.40 -15.49
CA PRO A 146 12.87 -9.36 -16.95
C PRO A 146 11.60 -10.01 -17.54
N ILE A 147 10.82 -9.23 -18.29
CA ILE A 147 9.63 -9.71 -18.98
C ILE A 147 10.01 -10.00 -20.43
N SER A 148 9.86 -11.25 -20.87
CA SER A 148 9.97 -11.58 -22.29
C SER A 148 8.72 -11.09 -23.01
N VAL A 149 8.86 -10.04 -23.82
CA VAL A 149 7.78 -9.57 -24.70
C VAL A 149 7.95 -10.27 -26.05
N PRO A 150 6.97 -11.08 -26.51
CA PRO A 150 7.03 -11.68 -27.83
C PRO A 150 7.10 -10.55 -28.86
N THR A 151 8.17 -10.55 -29.65
CA THR A 151 8.25 -9.72 -30.85
C THR A 151 7.58 -10.50 -31.98
N LEU A 152 6.54 -9.91 -32.56
CA LEU A 152 5.84 -10.43 -33.74
C LEU A 152 6.78 -10.56 -34.93
#